data_AF-Q58865-F1
#
_entry.id   AF-Q58865-F1
#
_cell.length_a   1.000
_cell.length_b   1.000
_cell.length_c   1.000
_cell.angle_alpha   90.00
_cell.angle_beta   90.00
_cell.angle_gamma   90.00
#
_symmetry.space_group_name_H-M   'P 1'
#
loop_
_entity.id
_entity.type
_entity.pdbx_description
1 polymer ?
#
loop_
_entity_poly.entity_id
_entity_poly.type
_entity_poly.pdbx_seq_one_letter_code
_entity_poly.pdbx_strand_id
1 'polypeptide(L)'
;MFRKIVSKRGYIFTYEAIVIAFIFLSVFYIGYMVYSHNMLTALEEKKDTEKFHKALLLKDYFLRNNKFPGKFYNKTYLDNFTNELDIKEKTFDLFNNFSEYKGLIRFIIYPNIYDEELDNISDEICANDGLQAITYNFSSNTFKIYSNVNTTFNNANLSISGMDLIYFKENVYIPKITGMKYGDSINLYGCNGDHIYFKVNSEIISASARVVTNNGNPFITWQNWRYATPILIINNLNQNLNDYDVKIVFDSQSYINSGEMRTDCGDVRFVDEDGNPLSYWIEPNTIDTPHTVAWVKVNLAPNEHKLIYMLYGNPTATTTANGDNTFPLFFDDFSKGNLDNTKWTYNFNNPLFVNDTYPNGINFTYLSLDYTYYNNHNYIIYDINNTHISSISTYYPNTSVRFHANFHKKYEEWGGFYININGNDYNREVITNYHWGGEWLRAESSVLNQDYDSYIILQDPDLYDNWHTYEIQRDGGSSVNFIIDDAIYKTIYSNIYTGDLPISFYARKYDYSTKYGYYPVPQDEQNGNISIDWVFVRKYVEPEPTVTLLSSDVIFTVNGYIYKKPLKSVFDNIDITPNLNVGINEIRILSSPLPVEFLIKTNENTDFYYLTLSPNNVTIVVKP
;
A
#
# COMPACT_ATOMS: atom_id res chain seq x y z
N MET A 1 -0.39 73.21 -40.87
CA MET A 1 -1.21 74.07 -41.76
C MET A 1 -2.64 74.15 -41.22
N PHE A 2 -2.84 74.63 -40.00
CA PHE A 2 -4.18 74.67 -39.40
C PHE A 2 -4.80 76.04 -39.63
N ARG A 3 -5.70 76.08 -40.61
CA ARG A 3 -6.37 77.26 -41.15
C ARG A 3 -7.30 77.81 -40.05
N LYS A 4 -7.01 79.03 -39.56
CA LYS A 4 -7.89 79.76 -38.64
C LYS A 4 -9.31 79.82 -39.24
N ILE A 5 -10.30 79.32 -38.51
CA ILE A 5 -11.71 79.55 -38.80
C ILE A 5 -11.94 81.05 -38.55
N VAL A 6 -12.03 81.84 -39.61
CA VAL A 6 -12.30 83.28 -39.51
C VAL A 6 -13.79 83.48 -39.22
N SER A 7 -14.16 83.55 -37.94
CA SER A 7 -15.46 84.07 -37.54
C SER A 7 -15.45 85.59 -37.67
N LYS A 8 -16.42 86.14 -38.43
CA LYS A 8 -16.55 87.59 -38.65
C LYS A 8 -17.13 88.36 -37.45
N ARG A 9 -17.47 87.71 -36.34
CA ARG A 9 -17.98 88.35 -35.10
C ARG A 9 -17.75 87.42 -33.90
N GLY A 10 -16.85 87.77 -32.98
CA GLY A 10 -16.72 87.09 -31.69
C GLY A 10 -16.07 85.70 -31.71
N TYR A 11 -15.11 85.50 -30.81
CA TYR A 11 -14.39 84.27 -30.42
C TYR A 11 -14.21 83.19 -31.51
N ILE A 12 -13.04 83.23 -32.15
CA ILE A 12 -12.51 82.09 -32.90
C ILE A 12 -11.95 81.11 -31.85
N PHE A 13 -12.74 80.13 -31.42
CA PHE A 13 -12.14 78.91 -30.88
C PHE A 13 -11.33 78.30 -32.03
N THR A 14 -10.00 78.31 -31.92
CA THR A 14 -9.16 77.67 -32.94
C THR A 14 -9.45 76.17 -32.95
N TYR A 15 -9.20 75.50 -34.08
CA TYR A 15 -9.30 74.04 -34.14
C TYR A 15 -8.41 73.38 -33.07
N GLU A 16 -7.27 74.01 -32.74
CA GLU A 16 -6.44 73.60 -31.60
C GLU A 16 -7.22 73.61 -30.27
N ALA A 17 -8.06 74.61 -30.00
CA ALA A 17 -8.84 74.68 -28.75
C ALA A 17 -9.88 73.55 -28.64
N ILE A 18 -10.52 73.17 -29.75
CA ILE A 18 -11.49 72.06 -29.77
C ILE A 18 -10.78 70.73 -29.56
N VAL A 19 -9.65 70.50 -30.25
CA VAL A 19 -8.86 69.28 -30.08
C VAL A 19 -8.34 69.16 -28.65
N ILE A 20 -7.84 70.26 -28.06
CA ILE A 20 -7.41 70.30 -26.66
C ILE A 20 -8.58 69.95 -25.74
N ALA A 21 -9.78 70.50 -25.96
CA ALA A 21 -10.96 70.18 -25.15
C ALA A 21 -11.35 68.69 -25.22
N PHE A 22 -11.29 68.07 -26.40
CA PHE A 22 -11.54 66.62 -26.56
C PHE A 22 -10.45 65.76 -25.90
N ILE A 23 -9.18 66.17 -25.98
CA ILE A 23 -8.09 65.50 -25.26
C ILE A 23 -8.34 65.59 -23.75
N PHE A 24 -8.67 66.77 -23.23
CA PHE A 24 -9.02 66.96 -21.82
C PHE A 24 -10.22 66.11 -21.39
N LEU A 25 -11.28 66.06 -22.20
CA LEU A 25 -12.45 65.23 -21.92
C LEU A 25 -12.10 63.73 -21.93
N SER A 26 -11.25 63.30 -22.86
CA SER A 26 -10.80 61.91 -22.98
C SER A 26 -9.93 61.50 -21.79
N VAL A 27 -9.00 62.37 -21.37
CA VAL A 27 -8.18 62.16 -20.18
C VAL A 27 -9.04 62.12 -18.91
N PHE A 28 -10.03 63.02 -18.81
CA PHE A 28 -10.97 63.03 -17.69
C PHE A 28 -11.83 61.75 -17.67
N TYR A 29 -12.32 61.30 -18.82
CA TYR A 29 -13.10 60.08 -18.95
C TYR A 29 -12.28 58.83 -18.59
N ILE A 30 -11.04 58.72 -19.08
CA ILE A 30 -10.13 57.63 -18.72
C ILE A 30 -9.84 57.65 -17.21
N GLY A 31 -9.54 58.82 -16.65
CA GLY A 31 -9.32 58.99 -15.21
C GLY A 31 -10.53 58.58 -14.37
N TYR A 32 -11.74 58.98 -14.79
CA TYR A 32 -12.99 58.59 -14.14
C TYR A 32 -13.25 57.08 -14.23
N MET A 33 -12.96 56.47 -15.38
CA MET A 33 -13.18 55.04 -15.59
C MET A 33 -12.23 54.18 -14.75
N VAL A 34 -10.94 54.57 -14.67
CA VAL A 34 -9.95 53.94 -13.80
C VAL A 34 -10.33 54.10 -12.32
N TYR A 35 -10.76 55.30 -11.91
CA TYR A 35 -11.23 55.54 -10.54
C TYR A 35 -12.45 54.68 -10.19
N SER A 36 -13.45 54.62 -11.08
CA SER A 36 -14.68 53.85 -10.85
C SER A 36 -14.40 52.34 -10.81
N HIS A 37 -13.52 51.84 -11.67
CA HIS A 37 -13.10 50.44 -11.65
C HIS A 37 -12.37 50.09 -10.35
N ASN A 38 -11.36 50.88 -9.97
CA ASN A 38 -10.61 50.66 -8.72
C ASN A 38 -11.51 50.72 -7.48
N MET A 39 -12.49 51.64 -7.44
CA MET A 39 -13.45 51.74 -6.36
C MET A 39 -14.37 50.52 -6.29
N LEU A 40 -14.84 50.00 -7.44
CA LEU A 40 -15.68 48.80 -7.49
C LEU A 40 -14.90 47.57 -7.02
N THR A 41 -13.68 47.38 -7.51
CA THR A 41 -12.79 46.28 -7.08
C THR A 41 -12.54 46.33 -5.58
N ALA A 42 -12.23 47.51 -5.02
CA ALA A 42 -12.02 47.66 -3.58
C ALA A 42 -13.29 47.37 -2.75
N LEU A 43 -14.48 47.67 -3.28
CA LEU A 43 -15.76 47.33 -2.63
C LEU A 43 -16.04 45.83 -2.68
N GLU A 44 -15.71 45.14 -3.78
CA GLU A 44 -15.82 43.69 -3.92
C GLU A 44 -14.87 42.95 -2.98
N GLU A 45 -13.59 43.35 -2.94
CA GLU A 45 -12.59 42.79 -2.01
C GLU A 45 -13.00 42.96 -0.54
N LYS A 46 -13.54 44.13 -0.19
CA LYS A 46 -14.07 44.38 1.15
C LYS A 46 -15.26 43.46 1.47
N LYS A 47 -16.19 43.29 0.53
CA LYS A 47 -17.36 42.41 0.68
C LYS A 47 -16.95 40.95 0.89
N ASP A 48 -15.95 40.48 0.16
CA ASP A 48 -15.46 39.10 0.29
C ASP A 48 -14.69 38.88 1.60
N THR A 49 -13.94 39.88 2.06
CA THR A 49 -13.28 39.87 3.38
C THR A 49 -14.31 39.79 4.51
N GLU A 50 -15.38 40.58 4.45
CA GLU A 50 -16.48 40.55 5.44
C GLU A 50 -17.20 39.19 5.45
N LYS A 51 -17.47 38.60 4.28
CA LYS A 51 -18.03 37.24 4.17
C LYS A 51 -17.12 36.20 4.82
N PHE A 52 -15.81 36.26 4.56
CA PHE A 52 -14.84 35.32 5.14
C PHE A 52 -14.78 35.43 6.67
N HIS A 53 -14.72 36.65 7.21
CA HIS A 53 -14.76 36.87 8.66
C HIS A 53 -16.05 36.32 9.29
N LYS A 54 -17.20 36.51 8.65
CA LYS A 54 -18.47 35.96 9.11
C LYS A 54 -18.46 34.44 9.12
N ALA A 55 -17.93 33.80 8.08
CA ALA A 55 -17.82 32.34 8.02
C ALA A 55 -16.90 31.78 9.11
N LEU A 56 -15.77 32.44 9.40
CA LEU A 56 -14.86 32.04 10.47
C LEU A 56 -15.52 32.14 11.85
N LEU A 57 -16.22 33.25 12.14
CA LEU A 57 -16.96 33.44 13.38
C LEU A 57 -18.08 32.40 13.55
N LEU A 58 -18.79 32.11 12.46
CA LEU A 58 -19.81 31.06 12.42
C LEU A 58 -19.16 29.70 12.74
N LYS A 59 -18.09 29.31 12.04
CA LYS A 59 -17.34 28.07 12.30
C LYS A 59 -16.98 27.91 13.79
N ASP A 60 -16.38 28.93 14.40
CA ASP A 60 -15.98 28.89 15.82
C ASP A 60 -17.19 28.84 16.77
N TYR A 61 -18.26 29.58 16.46
CA TYR A 61 -19.51 29.54 17.22
C TYR A 61 -20.08 28.12 17.25
N PHE A 62 -20.22 27.45 16.11
CA PHE A 62 -20.81 26.10 16.07
C PHE A 62 -19.91 25.05 16.73
N LEU A 63 -18.59 25.11 16.52
CA LEU A 63 -17.66 24.22 17.24
C LEU A 63 -17.75 24.40 18.76
N ARG A 64 -17.97 25.63 19.25
CA ARG A 64 -18.13 25.91 20.67
C ARG A 64 -19.49 25.47 21.21
N ASN A 65 -20.55 25.70 20.46
CA ASN A 65 -21.92 25.43 20.90
C ASN A 65 -22.26 23.92 20.86
N ASN A 66 -21.57 23.19 20.00
CA ASN A 66 -21.72 21.74 19.80
C ASN A 66 -20.55 20.96 20.42
N LYS A 67 -19.98 21.44 21.52
CA LYS A 67 -18.98 20.67 22.28
C LYS A 67 -19.64 19.52 23.02
N PHE A 68 -18.91 18.43 23.18
CA PHE A 68 -19.32 17.36 24.08
C PHE A 68 -19.08 17.77 25.55
N PRO A 69 -19.96 17.40 26.49
CA PRO A 69 -21.24 16.71 26.28
C PRO A 69 -22.36 17.64 25.81
N GLY A 70 -23.17 17.18 24.85
CA GLY A 70 -24.33 17.94 24.37
C GLY A 70 -25.60 17.77 25.21
N LYS A 71 -26.67 18.46 24.80
CA LYS A 71 -27.96 18.50 25.53
C LYS A 71 -28.79 17.20 25.48
N PHE A 72 -28.42 16.23 24.65
CA PHE A 72 -29.21 15.03 24.38
C PHE A 72 -28.78 13.79 25.18
N TYR A 73 -27.74 13.89 26.00
CA TYR A 73 -27.24 12.78 26.81
C TYR A 73 -28.11 12.52 28.04
N ASN A 74 -28.16 11.27 28.49
CA ASN A 74 -28.90 10.87 29.69
C ASN A 74 -28.35 11.60 30.93
N LYS A 75 -29.24 12.18 31.73
CA LYS A 75 -28.88 12.91 32.95
C LYS A 75 -28.04 12.07 33.94
N THR A 76 -28.34 10.79 34.12
CA THR A 76 -27.57 9.90 34.99
C THR A 76 -26.14 9.73 34.50
N TYR A 77 -25.94 9.61 33.18
CA TYR A 77 -24.62 9.53 32.55
C TYR A 77 -23.83 10.85 32.73
N LEU A 78 -24.51 11.99 32.57
CA LEU A 78 -23.96 13.32 32.83
C LEU A 78 -23.49 13.47 34.28
N ASP A 79 -24.39 13.26 35.23
CA ASP A 79 -24.17 13.53 36.65
C ASP A 79 -23.17 12.57 37.29
N ASN A 80 -23.20 11.27 36.93
CA ASN A 80 -22.38 10.25 37.60
C ASN A 80 -21.03 9.97 36.93
N PHE A 81 -20.79 10.49 35.73
CA PHE A 81 -19.60 10.13 34.96
C PHE A 81 -19.04 11.32 34.19
N THR A 82 -19.75 11.81 33.18
CA THR A 82 -19.20 12.84 32.28
C THR A 82 -18.81 14.14 32.97
N ASN A 83 -19.56 14.59 33.99
CA ASN A 83 -19.22 15.79 34.76
C ASN A 83 -18.00 15.63 35.66
N GLU A 84 -17.60 14.40 35.97
CA GLU A 84 -16.40 14.10 36.76
C GLU A 84 -15.13 14.01 35.87
N LEU A 85 -15.27 13.97 34.54
CA LEU A 85 -14.16 13.91 33.59
C LEU A 85 -13.54 15.29 33.35
N ASP A 86 -12.21 15.39 33.39
CA ASP A 86 -11.46 16.60 33.02
C ASP A 86 -10.99 16.56 31.55
N ILE A 87 -11.93 16.68 30.62
CA ILE A 87 -11.67 16.63 29.17
C ILE A 87 -10.99 17.94 28.71
N LYS A 88 -9.77 17.84 28.17
CA LYS A 88 -8.99 18.99 27.67
C LYS A 88 -9.05 19.15 26.15
N GLU A 89 -9.46 18.09 25.46
CA GLU A 89 -9.50 17.96 24.02
C GLU A 89 -10.54 18.89 23.40
N LYS A 90 -10.28 19.35 22.17
CA LYS A 90 -11.29 20.03 21.35
C LYS A 90 -12.32 18.98 20.90
N THR A 91 -13.42 18.88 21.62
CA THR A 91 -14.48 17.92 21.32
C THR A 91 -15.56 18.48 20.39
N PHE A 92 -16.22 17.59 19.67
CA PHE A 92 -17.42 17.89 18.90
C PHE A 92 -18.47 16.80 19.10
N ASP A 93 -19.69 17.22 19.45
CA ASP A 93 -20.83 16.33 19.57
C ASP A 93 -21.47 16.08 18.20
N LEU A 94 -21.41 14.82 17.75
CA LEU A 94 -22.04 14.32 16.53
C LEU A 94 -23.55 14.55 16.49
N PHE A 95 -24.24 14.48 17.62
CA PHE A 95 -25.69 14.64 17.66
C PHE A 95 -26.12 16.07 17.31
N ASN A 96 -25.19 17.03 17.36
CA ASN A 96 -25.39 18.39 16.88
C ASN A 96 -24.71 18.66 15.52
N ASN A 97 -24.37 17.62 14.73
CA ASN A 97 -23.83 17.76 13.36
C ASN A 97 -24.79 18.56 12.45
N PHE A 98 -26.06 18.69 12.83
CA PHE A 98 -27.03 19.55 12.17
C PHE A 98 -27.11 20.92 12.85
N SER A 99 -26.81 21.96 12.08
CA SER A 99 -27.06 23.35 12.47
C SER A 99 -28.56 23.62 12.68
N GLU A 100 -28.92 24.31 13.77
CA GLU A 100 -30.26 24.89 13.97
C GLU A 100 -30.67 25.82 12.81
N TYR A 101 -29.68 26.41 12.14
CA TYR A 101 -29.87 27.30 11.00
C TYR A 101 -29.83 26.48 9.70
N LYS A 102 -31.02 26.01 9.28
CA LYS A 102 -31.35 25.38 7.98
C LYS A 102 -30.31 25.64 6.87
N GLY A 103 -29.26 24.83 6.80
CA GLY A 103 -28.26 24.86 5.71
C GLY A 103 -27.09 25.85 5.82
N LEU A 104 -26.86 26.52 6.96
CA LEU A 104 -25.72 27.43 7.14
C LEU A 104 -24.39 26.73 7.47
N ILE A 105 -24.39 25.65 8.25
CA ILE A 105 -23.18 24.90 8.61
C ILE A 105 -23.41 23.39 8.54
N ARG A 106 -22.42 22.64 8.06
CA ARG A 106 -22.38 21.17 8.04
C ARG A 106 -20.99 20.62 8.34
N PHE A 107 -20.91 19.41 8.91
CA PHE A 107 -19.65 18.70 9.12
C PHE A 107 -19.63 17.40 8.31
N ILE A 108 -18.60 17.22 7.51
CA ILE A 108 -18.25 15.95 6.87
C ILE A 108 -17.20 15.31 7.75
N ILE A 109 -17.53 14.16 8.31
CA ILE A 109 -16.60 13.33 9.09
C ILE A 109 -16.14 12.24 8.14
N TYR A 110 -14.83 12.08 8.00
CA TYR A 110 -14.28 10.99 7.22
C TYR A 110 -14.18 9.76 8.12
N PRO A 111 -14.72 8.60 7.73
CA PRO A 111 -14.44 7.37 8.44
C PRO A 111 -12.94 7.09 8.39
N ASN A 112 -12.40 6.52 9.47
CA ASN A 112 -11.07 5.93 9.42
C ASN A 112 -11.18 4.42 9.14
N ILE A 113 -10.11 3.80 8.63
CA ILE A 113 -10.09 2.36 8.30
C ILE A 113 -10.46 1.45 9.49
N TYR A 114 -10.12 1.89 10.70
CA TYR A 114 -10.39 1.14 11.92
C TYR A 114 -11.84 1.20 12.38
N ASP A 115 -12.62 2.19 11.91
CA ASP A 115 -14.03 2.30 12.23
C ASP A 115 -14.80 1.11 11.65
N GLU A 116 -14.46 0.65 10.45
CA GLU A 116 -15.08 -0.54 9.82
C GLU A 116 -14.69 -1.83 10.56
N GLU A 117 -13.44 -1.96 10.98
CA GLU A 117 -12.96 -3.10 11.77
C GLU A 117 -13.65 -3.18 13.14
N LEU A 118 -13.74 -2.05 13.86
CA LEU A 118 -14.47 -1.96 15.13
C LEU A 118 -15.97 -2.19 14.94
N ASP A 119 -16.56 -1.69 13.85
CA ASP A 119 -17.98 -1.91 13.52
C ASP A 119 -18.27 -3.41 13.39
N ASN A 120 -17.47 -4.16 12.62
CA ASN A 120 -17.64 -5.61 12.46
C ASN A 120 -17.50 -6.37 13.80
N ILE A 121 -16.50 -6.00 14.61
CA ILE A 121 -16.30 -6.57 15.96
C ILE A 121 -17.53 -6.32 16.83
N SER A 122 -18.06 -5.09 16.81
CA SER A 122 -19.22 -4.70 17.60
C SER A 122 -20.53 -5.32 17.10
N ASP A 123 -20.77 -5.36 15.78
CA ASP A 123 -22.00 -5.86 15.14
C ASP A 123 -22.20 -7.36 15.40
N GLU A 124 -21.14 -8.17 15.28
CA GLU A 124 -21.20 -9.62 15.59
C GLU A 124 -21.59 -9.90 17.06
N ILE A 125 -21.17 -9.03 17.97
CA ILE A 125 -21.43 -9.16 19.41
C ILE A 125 -22.79 -8.53 19.80
N CYS A 126 -23.25 -7.50 19.07
CA CYS A 126 -24.44 -6.69 19.38
C CYS A 126 -25.79 -7.31 18.96
N ALA A 127 -25.82 -8.55 18.46
CA ALA A 127 -27.01 -9.18 17.89
C ALA A 127 -28.25 -9.24 18.81
N ASN A 128 -28.11 -9.11 20.14
CA ASN A 128 -29.20 -9.35 21.08
C ASN A 128 -29.66 -8.15 21.95
N ASP A 129 -28.83 -7.14 22.21
CA ASP A 129 -29.24 -5.95 23.01
C ASP A 129 -29.06 -4.61 22.27
N GLY A 130 -28.51 -4.63 21.04
CA GLY A 130 -28.49 -3.56 20.04
C GLY A 130 -28.08 -2.17 20.52
N LEU A 131 -26.82 -1.78 20.31
CA LEU A 131 -26.43 -0.37 20.34
C LEU A 131 -27.21 0.39 19.24
N GLN A 132 -27.71 1.60 19.54
CA GLN A 132 -28.38 2.41 18.53
C GLN A 132 -27.33 2.93 17.52
N ALA A 133 -27.28 2.30 16.35
CA ALA A 133 -26.53 2.80 15.20
C ALA A 133 -27.29 3.94 14.52
N ILE A 134 -26.66 5.09 14.36
CA ILE A 134 -27.13 6.16 13.48
C ILE A 134 -26.39 6.02 12.15
N THR A 135 -27.14 5.75 11.10
CA THR A 135 -26.62 5.69 9.74
C THR A 135 -26.77 7.05 9.07
N TYR A 136 -25.69 7.55 8.50
CA TYR A 136 -25.66 8.80 7.76
C TYR A 136 -25.31 8.50 6.30
N ASN A 137 -26.05 9.13 5.37
CA ASN A 137 -25.83 8.97 3.94
C ASN A 137 -25.31 10.29 3.35
N PHE A 138 -24.09 10.26 2.79
CA PHE A 138 -23.47 11.36 2.05
C PHE A 138 -23.30 10.95 0.59
N SER A 139 -24.23 11.35 -0.29
CA SER A 139 -24.18 11.00 -1.72
C SER A 139 -24.09 9.48 -1.91
N SER A 140 -22.91 8.94 -2.27
CA SER A 140 -22.64 7.51 -2.45
C SER A 140 -22.08 6.82 -1.22
N ASN A 141 -21.68 7.57 -0.18
CA ASN A 141 -21.00 7.04 0.99
C ASN A 141 -21.98 6.93 2.15
N THR A 142 -21.94 5.82 2.87
CA THR A 142 -22.70 5.58 4.09
C THR A 142 -21.72 5.40 5.24
N PHE A 143 -21.96 6.03 6.39
CA PHE A 143 -21.20 5.79 7.61
C PHE A 143 -22.14 5.59 8.80
N LYS A 144 -21.77 4.71 9.71
CA LYS A 144 -22.52 4.40 10.93
C LYS A 144 -21.78 4.94 12.15
N ILE A 145 -22.54 5.36 13.17
CA ILE A 145 -21.98 5.69 14.48
C ILE A 145 -22.93 5.20 15.58
N TYR A 146 -22.39 4.62 16.66
CA TYR A 146 -23.16 4.07 17.77
C TYR A 146 -23.32 5.06 18.94
N SER A 147 -24.51 5.10 19.55
CA SER A 147 -24.89 6.08 20.57
C SER A 147 -25.75 5.52 21.73
N ASN A 148 -25.66 6.17 22.89
CA ASN A 148 -26.55 6.01 24.05
C ASN A 148 -27.67 7.07 24.10
N VAL A 149 -27.79 7.90 23.05
CA VAL A 149 -28.83 8.92 22.91
C VAL A 149 -30.10 8.26 22.41
N ASN A 150 -31.15 8.25 23.23
CA ASN A 150 -32.46 7.62 22.94
C ASN A 150 -33.33 8.37 21.91
N THR A 151 -32.76 9.21 21.02
CA THR A 151 -33.57 10.03 20.10
C THR A 151 -33.57 9.47 18.67
N THR A 152 -34.76 9.31 18.10
CA THR A 152 -34.94 8.99 16.68
C THR A 152 -34.61 10.22 15.84
N PHE A 153 -33.57 10.14 15.00
CA PHE A 153 -33.27 11.19 14.03
C PHE A 153 -33.95 10.89 12.70
N ASN A 154 -34.69 11.85 12.15
CA ASN A 154 -35.19 11.75 10.78
C ASN A 154 -34.01 11.91 9.83
N ASN A 155 -33.74 10.89 9.00
CA ASN A 155 -32.82 10.93 7.86
C ASN A 155 -32.97 12.27 7.11
N ALA A 156 -32.10 13.23 7.39
CA ALA A 156 -32.16 14.53 6.75
C ALA A 156 -31.58 14.38 5.34
N ASN A 157 -32.43 14.00 4.39
CA ASN A 157 -32.07 13.97 2.97
C ASN A 157 -31.51 15.34 2.54
N LEU A 158 -30.34 15.31 1.92
CA LEU A 158 -29.36 16.38 1.93
C LEU A 158 -29.23 17.03 0.53
N SER A 159 -29.67 18.28 0.36
CA SER A 159 -29.28 19.10 -0.81
C SER A 159 -28.81 20.49 -0.34
N ILE A 160 -27.53 20.83 -0.52
CA ILE A 160 -27.11 22.23 -0.58
C ILE A 160 -26.91 22.56 -2.05
N SER A 161 -27.63 23.55 -2.55
CA SER A 161 -27.35 24.21 -3.82
C SER A 161 -27.01 25.68 -3.56
N GLY A 162 -25.92 26.17 -4.14
CA GLY A 162 -25.53 27.60 -4.12
C GLY A 162 -24.02 27.82 -4.19
N MET A 163 -23.59 28.89 -4.87
CA MET A 163 -22.17 29.17 -5.19
C MET A 163 -21.35 29.85 -4.07
N ASP A 164 -21.91 30.06 -2.87
CA ASP A 164 -21.23 30.74 -1.74
C ASP A 164 -21.01 29.77 -0.55
N LEU A 165 -20.06 28.83 -0.67
CA LEU A 165 -19.67 27.91 0.41
C LEU A 165 -18.18 28.06 0.74
N ILE A 166 -17.85 28.06 2.03
CA ILE A 166 -16.48 28.07 2.55
C ILE A 166 -16.23 26.76 3.32
N TYR A 167 -15.09 26.12 3.07
CA TYR A 167 -14.72 24.84 3.66
C TYR A 167 -13.56 25.02 4.64
N PHE A 168 -13.67 24.46 5.84
CA PHE A 168 -12.61 24.43 6.85
C PHE A 168 -12.26 22.99 7.21
N LYS A 169 -10.97 22.65 7.25
CA LYS A 169 -10.51 21.37 7.79
C LYS A 169 -10.06 21.56 9.24
N GLU A 170 -10.59 20.75 10.14
CA GLU A 170 -10.30 20.81 11.58
C GLU A 170 -10.06 19.40 12.13
N ASN A 171 -9.14 19.27 13.08
CA ASN A 171 -8.98 18.07 13.90
C ASN A 171 -9.79 18.25 15.18
N VAL A 172 -10.71 17.31 15.45
CA VAL A 172 -11.53 17.31 16.67
C VAL A 172 -11.67 15.90 17.21
N TYR A 173 -11.86 15.80 18.53
CA TYR A 173 -12.21 14.56 19.17
C TYR A 173 -13.72 14.38 19.17
N ILE A 174 -14.15 13.18 18.80
CA ILE A 174 -15.55 12.84 18.66
C ILE A 174 -15.89 11.75 19.69
N PRO A 175 -16.99 11.88 20.45
CA PRO A 175 -17.45 10.81 21.33
C PRO A 175 -17.92 9.61 20.51
N LYS A 176 -17.33 8.45 20.78
CA LYS A 176 -17.69 7.13 20.27
C LYS A 176 -18.05 6.21 21.42
N ILE A 177 -18.81 5.18 21.07
CA ILE A 177 -19.24 4.13 21.97
C ILE A 177 -18.58 2.85 21.52
N THR A 178 -17.58 2.41 22.27
CA THR A 178 -16.77 1.22 21.96
C THR A 178 -16.71 0.28 23.17
N GLY A 179 -17.72 0.29 24.03
CA GLY A 179 -17.71 -0.46 25.29
C GLY A 179 -18.94 -1.35 25.45
N MET A 180 -18.79 -2.50 26.10
CA MET A 180 -19.87 -3.43 26.38
C MET A 180 -19.69 -4.05 27.77
N LYS A 181 -20.78 -4.51 28.34
CA LYS A 181 -20.78 -5.16 29.65
C LYS A 181 -21.65 -6.42 29.63
N TYR A 182 -21.07 -7.52 30.07
CA TYR A 182 -21.70 -8.82 30.27
C TYR A 182 -21.53 -9.26 31.73
N GLY A 183 -22.55 -9.01 32.55
CA GLY A 183 -22.48 -9.34 33.98
C GLY A 183 -21.37 -8.55 34.69
N ASP A 184 -20.36 -9.26 35.17
CA ASP A 184 -19.17 -8.71 35.84
C ASP A 184 -17.99 -8.42 34.90
N SER A 185 -18.15 -8.67 33.60
CA SER A 185 -17.12 -8.48 32.59
C SER A 185 -17.47 -7.30 31.69
N ILE A 186 -16.48 -6.45 31.43
CA ILE A 186 -16.58 -5.23 30.65
C ILE A 186 -15.54 -5.29 29.55
N ASN A 187 -15.94 -5.08 28.30
CA ASN A 187 -15.03 -5.01 27.16
C ASN A 187 -15.05 -3.57 26.63
N LEU A 188 -13.87 -2.96 26.52
CA LEU A 188 -13.68 -1.66 25.88
C LEU A 188 -12.80 -1.86 24.65
N TYR A 189 -13.06 -1.12 23.59
CA TYR A 189 -12.30 -1.17 22.35
C TYR A 189 -11.79 0.23 22.01
N GLY A 190 -10.65 0.32 21.34
CA GLY A 190 -10.18 1.59 20.80
C GLY A 190 -9.06 1.42 19.79
N CYS A 191 -8.83 2.49 19.04
CA CYS A 191 -7.85 2.55 17.97
C CYS A 191 -6.81 3.64 18.23
N ASN A 192 -5.88 3.80 17.28
CA ASN A 192 -4.82 4.78 17.37
C ASN A 192 -5.32 6.19 17.68
N GLY A 193 -4.83 6.79 18.78
CA GLY A 193 -5.17 8.14 19.21
C GLY A 193 -6.44 8.23 20.06
N ASP A 194 -7.18 7.13 20.26
CA ASP A 194 -8.39 7.14 21.09
C ASP A 194 -8.07 7.34 22.58
N HIS A 195 -8.91 8.13 23.24
CA HIS A 195 -8.91 8.28 24.69
C HIS A 195 -10.17 7.63 25.26
N ILE A 196 -10.02 6.55 26.01
CA ILE A 196 -11.12 5.81 26.62
C ILE A 196 -11.19 6.18 28.09
N TYR A 197 -12.26 6.85 28.49
CA TYR A 197 -12.61 7.07 29.89
C TYR A 197 -13.63 6.03 30.31
N PHE A 198 -13.50 5.50 31.52
CA PHE A 198 -14.54 4.63 32.08
C PHE A 198 -14.57 4.70 33.61
N LYS A 199 -15.72 4.34 34.18
CA LYS A 199 -15.95 4.32 35.63
C LYS A 199 -16.56 2.98 36.04
N VAL A 200 -15.93 2.36 37.04
CA VAL A 200 -16.39 1.13 37.71
C VAL A 200 -16.44 1.37 39.21
N ASN A 201 -17.56 1.05 39.85
CA ASN A 201 -17.75 1.31 41.29
C ASN A 201 -17.38 0.12 42.19
N SER A 202 -17.16 -1.06 41.60
CA SER A 202 -16.77 -2.27 42.32
C SER A 202 -15.31 -2.63 42.07
N GLU A 203 -14.77 -3.50 42.92
CA GLU A 203 -13.38 -3.93 42.86
C GLU A 203 -13.06 -4.65 41.54
N ILE A 204 -11.93 -4.31 40.92
CA ILE A 204 -11.44 -4.93 39.70
C ILE A 204 -10.63 -6.17 40.08
N ILE A 205 -11.08 -7.36 39.68
CA ILE A 205 -10.39 -8.64 39.93
C ILE A 205 -9.22 -8.80 38.95
N SER A 206 -9.47 -8.49 37.68
CA SER A 206 -8.48 -8.66 36.62
C SER A 206 -8.82 -7.72 35.47
N ALA A 207 -7.81 -7.17 34.82
CA ALA A 207 -7.97 -6.45 33.59
C ALA A 207 -6.81 -6.72 32.64
N SER A 208 -7.11 -6.85 31.36
CA SER A 208 -6.11 -7.14 30.33
C SER A 208 -6.34 -6.35 29.06
N ALA A 209 -5.25 -5.96 28.40
CA ALA A 209 -5.27 -5.42 27.05
C ALA A 209 -4.80 -6.46 26.03
N ARG A 210 -5.46 -6.51 24.86
CA ARG A 210 -5.14 -7.41 23.74
C ARG A 210 -5.31 -6.65 22.42
N VAL A 211 -4.45 -6.94 21.45
CA VAL A 211 -4.63 -6.46 20.07
C VAL A 211 -5.70 -7.31 19.39
N VAL A 212 -6.71 -6.68 18.80
CA VAL A 212 -7.79 -7.39 18.13
C VAL A 212 -7.39 -7.70 16.68
N THR A 213 -7.59 -8.95 16.31
CA THR A 213 -7.35 -9.47 14.95
C THR A 213 -8.60 -10.12 14.36
N ASN A 214 -9.47 -10.68 15.22
CA ASN A 214 -10.76 -11.28 14.91
C ASN A 214 -11.49 -11.54 16.26
N ASN A 215 -12.80 -11.82 16.23
CA ASN A 215 -13.63 -12.15 17.40
C ASN A 215 -13.28 -13.52 18.00
N GLY A 216 -12.84 -14.47 17.15
CA GLY A 216 -12.19 -15.70 17.59
C GLY A 216 -10.74 -15.44 18.05
N ASN A 217 -10.13 -16.40 18.74
CA ASN A 217 -8.69 -16.59 18.61
C ASN A 217 -8.47 -17.55 17.43
N PRO A 218 -8.41 -17.07 16.17
CA PRO A 218 -8.21 -17.94 15.00
C PRO A 218 -6.88 -18.71 15.09
N PHE A 219 -5.97 -18.24 15.94
CA PHE A 219 -4.64 -18.80 16.13
C PHE A 219 -4.55 -19.88 17.22
N ILE A 220 -5.67 -20.38 17.74
CA ILE A 220 -5.66 -21.50 18.70
C ILE A 220 -4.90 -22.72 18.13
N THR A 221 -5.04 -22.99 16.83
CA THR A 221 -4.32 -24.04 16.10
C THR A 221 -2.83 -23.73 15.94
N TRP A 222 -2.46 -22.47 16.07
CA TRP A 222 -1.11 -21.93 15.94
C TRP A 222 -0.46 -21.60 17.31
N GLN A 223 -0.98 -22.13 18.42
CA GLN A 223 -0.50 -21.84 19.79
C GLN A 223 1.00 -22.08 20.06
N ASN A 224 1.67 -22.90 19.25
CA ASN A 224 3.10 -23.18 19.37
C ASN A 224 3.99 -22.12 18.68
N TRP A 225 3.38 -21.14 18.00
CA TRP A 225 4.06 -20.05 17.30
C TRP A 225 4.09 -18.84 18.22
N ARG A 226 5.31 -18.38 18.54
CA ARG A 226 5.51 -17.32 19.54
C ARG A 226 5.24 -15.93 18.99
N TYR A 227 5.43 -15.76 17.69
CA TYR A 227 5.35 -14.46 17.05
C TYR A 227 4.40 -14.46 15.86
N ALA A 228 3.71 -13.35 15.67
CA ALA A 228 2.89 -13.03 14.51
C ALA A 228 3.11 -11.57 14.12
N THR A 229 3.52 -11.34 12.88
CA THR A 229 3.61 -9.99 12.30
C THR A 229 2.42 -9.77 11.38
N PRO A 230 1.52 -8.83 11.68
CA PRO A 230 0.43 -8.49 10.77
C PRO A 230 0.97 -7.78 9.53
N ILE A 231 0.35 -8.06 8.38
CA ILE A 231 0.72 -7.55 7.07
C ILE A 231 -0.55 -7.08 6.39
N LEU A 232 -0.60 -5.78 6.07
CA LEU A 232 -1.69 -5.17 5.34
C LEU A 232 -1.40 -5.21 3.84
N ILE A 233 -2.33 -5.77 3.07
CA ILE A 233 -2.29 -5.83 1.60
C ILE A 233 -3.46 -5.01 1.08
N ILE A 234 -3.19 -4.03 0.22
CA ILE A 234 -4.22 -3.18 -0.39
C ILE A 234 -4.25 -3.45 -1.89
N ASN A 235 -5.38 -3.93 -2.40
CA ASN A 235 -5.62 -3.99 -3.83
C ASN A 235 -5.95 -2.58 -4.33
N ASN A 236 -5.02 -1.96 -5.07
CA ASN A 236 -5.21 -0.60 -5.59
C ASN A 236 -6.11 -0.52 -6.83
N LEU A 237 -6.65 -1.65 -7.28
CA LEU A 237 -7.42 -1.77 -8.51
C LEU A 237 -8.89 -2.07 -8.22
N ASN A 238 -9.76 -1.56 -9.10
CA ASN A 238 -11.18 -1.86 -9.09
C ASN A 238 -11.50 -3.20 -9.82
N GLN A 239 -10.71 -4.25 -9.57
CA GLN A 239 -10.89 -5.59 -10.14
C GLN A 239 -10.43 -6.68 -9.17
N ASN A 240 -10.95 -7.90 -9.33
CA ASN A 240 -10.51 -9.06 -8.55
C ASN A 240 -9.10 -9.50 -8.98
N LEU A 241 -8.24 -9.81 -8.00
CA LEU A 241 -6.96 -10.48 -8.19
C LEU A 241 -7.04 -11.86 -7.51
N ASN A 242 -7.31 -12.89 -8.32
CA ASN A 242 -7.39 -14.27 -7.83
C ASN A 242 -6.05 -14.97 -8.01
N ASP A 243 -5.64 -15.79 -7.03
CA ASP A 243 -4.35 -16.48 -7.01
C ASP A 243 -3.20 -15.54 -7.41
N TYR A 244 -3.14 -14.38 -6.76
CA TYR A 244 -2.12 -13.36 -7.01
C TYR A 244 -1.00 -13.48 -6.00
N ASP A 245 0.24 -13.50 -6.49
CA ASP A 245 1.43 -13.64 -5.66
C ASP A 245 1.92 -12.25 -5.24
N VAL A 246 1.72 -11.89 -3.98
CA VAL A 246 2.20 -10.61 -3.43
C VAL A 246 3.61 -10.77 -2.86
N LYS A 247 4.46 -9.77 -3.11
CA LYS A 247 5.83 -9.70 -2.57
C LYS A 247 5.82 -9.10 -1.17
N ILE A 248 6.38 -9.83 -0.21
CA ILE A 248 6.52 -9.44 1.20
C ILE A 248 8.01 -9.39 1.51
N VAL A 249 8.48 -8.21 1.93
CA VAL A 249 9.89 -8.00 2.28
C VAL A 249 10.00 -7.81 3.80
N PHE A 250 10.87 -8.58 4.44
CA PHE A 250 11.11 -8.52 5.88
C PHE A 250 12.58 -8.73 6.25
N ASP A 251 12.97 -8.29 7.44
CA ASP A 251 14.34 -8.41 7.95
C ASP A 251 14.48 -9.70 8.77
N SER A 252 14.73 -10.83 8.08
CA SER A 252 14.95 -12.10 8.77
C SER A 252 16.23 -12.09 9.60
N GLN A 253 17.26 -11.35 9.19
CA GLN A 253 18.54 -11.25 9.91
C GLN A 253 18.34 -10.73 11.34
N SER A 254 17.57 -9.66 11.51
CA SER A 254 17.25 -9.12 12.84
C SER A 254 16.49 -10.12 13.71
N TYR A 255 15.57 -10.91 13.13
CA TYR A 255 14.82 -11.94 13.86
C TYR A 255 15.70 -13.14 14.23
N ILE A 256 16.58 -13.57 13.33
CA ILE A 256 17.56 -14.64 13.55
C ILE A 256 18.56 -14.23 14.64
N ASN A 257 19.13 -13.03 14.55
CA ASN A 257 20.07 -12.50 15.55
C ASN A 257 19.44 -12.37 16.94
N SER A 258 18.13 -12.15 17.00
CA SER A 258 17.36 -12.09 18.25
C SER A 258 16.94 -13.49 18.77
N GLY A 259 17.24 -14.57 18.04
CA GLY A 259 16.81 -15.92 18.35
C GLY A 259 15.30 -16.14 18.21
N GLU A 260 14.62 -15.25 17.48
CA GLU A 260 13.17 -15.28 17.28
C GLU A 260 12.76 -16.15 16.07
N MET A 261 13.66 -16.33 15.10
CA MET A 261 13.44 -17.05 13.84
C MET A 261 14.62 -18.00 13.57
N ARG A 262 14.37 -19.13 12.91
CA ARG A 262 15.45 -20.05 12.50
C ARG A 262 16.25 -19.47 11.34
N THR A 263 17.53 -19.85 11.28
CA THR A 263 18.48 -19.43 10.23
C THR A 263 18.08 -19.83 8.82
N ASP A 264 17.19 -20.82 8.67
CA ASP A 264 16.65 -21.29 7.39
C ASP A 264 15.25 -20.76 7.07
N CYS A 265 14.69 -19.86 7.91
CA CYS A 265 13.29 -19.42 7.85
C CYS A 265 12.27 -20.59 7.85
N GLY A 266 12.66 -21.79 8.29
CA GLY A 266 11.81 -22.98 8.22
C GLY A 266 10.60 -22.92 9.16
N ASP A 267 10.67 -22.04 10.16
CA ASP A 267 9.58 -21.66 11.04
C ASP A 267 8.93 -20.33 10.63
N VAL A 268 8.79 -20.05 9.33
CA VAL A 268 7.91 -18.99 8.84
C VAL A 268 6.61 -19.60 8.33
N ARG A 269 5.46 -18.97 8.60
CA ARG A 269 4.17 -19.27 7.95
C ARG A 269 3.41 -18.00 7.62
N PHE A 270 2.57 -18.08 6.60
CA PHE A 270 1.60 -17.04 6.30
C PHE A 270 0.19 -17.60 6.46
N VAL A 271 -0.67 -16.84 7.13
CA VAL A 271 -2.08 -17.19 7.36
C VAL A 271 -2.97 -15.98 7.13
N ASP A 272 -4.22 -16.20 6.73
CA ASP A 272 -5.23 -15.13 6.66
C ASP A 272 -5.78 -14.76 8.05
N GLU A 273 -6.73 -13.83 8.09
CA GLU A 273 -7.42 -13.34 9.30
C GLU A 273 -8.22 -14.41 10.06
N ASP A 274 -8.58 -15.51 9.38
CA ASP A 274 -9.26 -16.66 9.95
C ASP A 274 -8.28 -17.76 10.40
N GLY A 275 -6.98 -17.57 10.19
CA GLY A 275 -5.93 -18.51 10.54
C GLY A 275 -5.74 -19.65 9.52
N ASN A 276 -6.32 -19.54 8.32
CA ASN A 276 -6.10 -20.51 7.26
C ASN A 276 -4.70 -20.34 6.65
N PRO A 277 -3.96 -21.44 6.39
CA PRO A 277 -2.63 -21.37 5.80
C PRO A 277 -2.68 -20.89 4.34
N LEU A 278 -1.80 -19.94 4.01
CA LEU A 278 -1.58 -19.44 2.66
C LEU A 278 -0.35 -20.12 2.04
N SER A 279 -0.40 -20.36 0.73
CA SER A 279 0.78 -20.86 -0.01
C SER A 279 1.81 -19.75 -0.13
N TYR A 280 3.08 -20.08 0.12
CA TYR A 280 4.17 -19.12 0.05
C TYR A 280 5.47 -19.79 -0.37
N TRP A 281 6.39 -18.96 -0.85
CA TRP A 281 7.76 -19.33 -1.14
C TRP A 281 8.70 -18.19 -0.75
N ILE A 282 9.86 -18.52 -0.20
CA ILE A 282 10.87 -17.54 0.23
C ILE A 282 12.08 -17.71 -0.69
N GLU A 283 12.57 -16.61 -1.26
CA GLU A 283 13.78 -16.61 -2.08
C GLU A 283 14.97 -17.03 -1.22
N PRO A 284 15.54 -18.23 -1.42
CA PRO A 284 16.49 -18.82 -0.48
C PRO A 284 17.80 -18.03 -0.38
N ASN A 285 18.20 -17.36 -1.46
CA ASN A 285 19.35 -16.45 -1.52
C ASN A 285 19.16 -15.17 -0.68
N THR A 286 17.94 -14.84 -0.25
CA THR A 286 17.62 -13.62 0.52
C THR A 286 17.42 -13.87 2.02
N ILE A 287 17.45 -15.14 2.45
CA ILE A 287 17.34 -15.53 3.87
C ILE A 287 18.57 -15.07 4.64
N ASP A 288 18.38 -14.68 5.91
CA ASP A 288 19.40 -14.12 6.80
C ASP A 288 20.00 -12.79 6.30
N THR A 289 19.13 -11.97 5.69
CA THR A 289 19.45 -10.61 5.25
C THR A 289 18.44 -9.60 5.82
N PRO A 290 18.77 -8.29 5.81
CA PRO A 290 17.79 -7.23 6.07
C PRO A 290 16.67 -7.11 5.02
N HIS A 291 16.77 -7.85 3.91
CA HIS A 291 15.87 -7.77 2.76
C HIS A 291 15.49 -9.18 2.28
N THR A 292 14.81 -9.94 3.13
CA THR A 292 14.30 -11.27 2.80
C THR A 292 13.00 -11.17 2.03
N VAL A 293 12.93 -11.83 0.88
CA VAL A 293 11.80 -11.77 -0.06
C VAL A 293 10.97 -13.04 0.05
N ALA A 294 9.72 -12.89 0.46
CA ALA A 294 8.71 -13.93 0.41
C ALA A 294 7.60 -13.56 -0.57
N TRP A 295 7.12 -14.56 -1.30
CA TRP A 295 5.95 -14.47 -2.17
C TRP A 295 4.81 -15.24 -1.51
N VAL A 296 3.64 -14.62 -1.40
CA VAL A 296 2.46 -15.22 -0.78
C VAL A 296 1.29 -15.15 -1.73
N LYS A 297 0.66 -16.30 -1.99
CA LYS A 297 -0.51 -16.39 -2.85
C LYS A 297 -1.77 -15.99 -2.09
N VAL A 298 -2.47 -14.99 -2.58
CA VAL A 298 -3.71 -14.45 -1.99
C VAL A 298 -4.82 -14.24 -3.03
N ASN A 299 -6.05 -14.13 -2.55
CA ASN A 299 -7.19 -13.61 -3.32
C ASN A 299 -7.57 -12.24 -2.77
N LEU A 300 -7.72 -11.26 -3.66
CA LEU A 300 -8.08 -9.88 -3.35
C LEU A 300 -9.28 -9.42 -4.19
N ALA A 301 -10.34 -8.97 -3.53
CA ALA A 301 -11.48 -8.29 -4.11
C ALA A 301 -11.12 -6.84 -4.52
N PRO A 302 -11.95 -6.15 -5.34
CA PRO A 302 -11.68 -4.78 -5.76
C PRO A 302 -11.54 -3.83 -4.57
N ASN A 303 -10.46 -3.05 -4.53
CA ASN A 303 -10.17 -2.12 -3.44
C ASN A 303 -10.13 -2.77 -2.03
N GLU A 304 -9.92 -4.08 -1.93
CA GLU A 304 -9.86 -4.78 -0.64
C GLU A 304 -8.62 -4.36 0.16
N HIS A 305 -8.82 -4.13 1.45
CA HIS A 305 -7.78 -4.02 2.47
C HIS A 305 -7.75 -5.36 3.21
N LYS A 306 -6.78 -6.21 2.88
CA LYS A 306 -6.67 -7.56 3.42
C LYS A 306 -5.57 -7.64 4.46
N LEU A 307 -5.91 -8.21 5.62
CA LEU A 307 -4.94 -8.48 6.68
C LEU A 307 -4.53 -9.96 6.63
N ILE A 308 -3.22 -10.19 6.60
CA ILE A 308 -2.62 -11.52 6.76
C ILE A 308 -1.57 -11.48 7.87
N TYR A 309 -1.08 -12.63 8.29
CA TYR A 309 -0.12 -12.73 9.38
C TYR A 309 1.06 -13.61 8.98
N MET A 310 2.27 -13.10 9.21
CA MET A 310 3.50 -13.90 9.20
C MET A 310 3.74 -14.46 10.60
N LEU A 311 3.56 -15.76 10.78
CA LEU A 311 3.86 -16.46 12.02
C LEU A 311 5.31 -16.94 12.02
N TYR A 312 5.98 -16.86 13.18
CA TYR A 312 7.31 -17.43 13.39
C TYR A 312 7.64 -17.72 14.86
N GLY A 313 8.85 -18.23 15.13
CA GLY A 313 9.31 -18.57 16.48
C GLY A 313 8.88 -19.94 16.98
N ASN A 314 8.76 -20.89 16.06
CA ASN A 314 8.50 -22.30 16.36
C ASN A 314 9.70 -23.16 15.91
N PRO A 315 10.73 -23.34 16.76
CA PRO A 315 11.98 -24.00 16.36
C PRO A 315 11.81 -25.44 15.86
N THR A 316 10.75 -26.14 16.26
CA THR A 316 10.49 -27.53 15.87
C THR A 316 9.66 -27.67 14.60
N ALA A 317 9.22 -26.56 13.99
CA ALA A 317 8.47 -26.58 12.74
C ALA A 317 9.32 -27.10 11.57
N THR A 318 8.70 -27.87 10.66
CA THR A 318 9.29 -28.15 9.34
C THR A 318 8.84 -27.05 8.36
N THR A 319 9.64 -26.65 7.37
CA THR A 319 9.16 -25.66 6.39
C THR A 319 7.96 -26.20 5.58
N THR A 320 7.01 -25.32 5.24
CA THR A 320 5.95 -25.61 4.25
C THR A 320 6.04 -24.70 3.04
N ALA A 321 7.12 -23.93 2.90
CA ALA A 321 7.39 -23.11 1.73
C ALA A 321 7.47 -24.01 0.49
N ASN A 322 6.72 -23.66 -0.57
CA ASN A 322 6.65 -24.49 -1.76
C ASN A 322 6.33 -23.63 -3.00
N GLY A 323 7.29 -23.55 -3.92
CA GLY A 323 7.15 -22.74 -5.13
C GLY A 323 6.08 -23.26 -6.09
N ASP A 324 5.97 -24.58 -6.29
CA ASP A 324 4.93 -25.17 -7.16
C ASP A 324 3.49 -24.84 -6.69
N ASN A 325 3.26 -24.81 -5.36
CA ASN A 325 1.96 -24.42 -4.80
C ASN A 325 1.74 -22.91 -4.84
N THR A 326 2.80 -22.12 -4.81
CA THR A 326 2.75 -20.65 -4.77
C THR A 326 2.52 -20.10 -6.17
N PHE A 327 3.29 -20.53 -7.17
CA PHE A 327 3.23 -19.99 -8.53
C PHE A 327 2.54 -20.96 -9.51
N PRO A 328 1.20 -20.90 -9.66
CA PRO A 328 0.45 -21.85 -10.49
C PRO A 328 0.74 -21.73 -11.99
N LEU A 329 1.31 -20.62 -12.46
CA LEU A 329 1.69 -20.48 -13.87
C LEU A 329 2.96 -21.26 -14.17
N PHE A 330 4.02 -21.06 -13.37
CA PHE A 330 5.29 -21.76 -13.54
C PHE A 330 6.19 -21.58 -12.31
N PHE A 331 6.89 -22.65 -11.93
CA PHE A 331 7.99 -22.63 -10.95
C PHE A 331 8.99 -23.74 -11.30
N ASP A 332 10.28 -23.46 -11.16
CA ASP A 332 11.33 -24.48 -11.11
C ASP A 332 12.52 -23.96 -10.29
N ASP A 333 13.01 -24.76 -9.35
CA ASP A 333 14.20 -24.48 -8.53
C ASP A 333 15.35 -25.43 -8.84
N PHE A 334 15.20 -26.28 -9.87
CA PHE A 334 16.19 -27.26 -10.32
C PHE A 334 16.73 -28.21 -9.25
N SER A 335 16.11 -28.24 -8.06
CA SER A 335 16.57 -28.99 -6.87
C SER A 335 16.55 -30.51 -7.07
N LYS A 336 15.78 -31.00 -8.05
CA LYS A 336 15.70 -32.42 -8.42
C LYS A 336 16.88 -32.89 -9.29
N GLY A 337 17.72 -31.98 -9.78
CA GLY A 337 18.84 -32.30 -10.66
C GLY A 337 18.40 -32.94 -11.99
N ASN A 338 17.20 -32.59 -12.48
CA ASN A 338 16.72 -32.97 -13.81
C ASN A 338 15.82 -31.87 -14.39
N LEU A 339 15.69 -31.85 -15.73
CA LEU A 339 14.69 -31.03 -16.41
C LEU A 339 13.39 -31.81 -16.49
N ASP A 340 12.33 -31.26 -15.92
CA ASP A 340 10.99 -31.84 -16.03
C ASP A 340 10.47 -31.67 -17.48
N ASN A 341 10.39 -32.77 -18.23
CA ASN A 341 9.91 -32.79 -19.61
C ASN A 341 8.44 -32.37 -19.76
N THR A 342 7.69 -32.17 -18.67
CA THR A 342 6.35 -31.57 -18.69
C THR A 342 6.38 -30.04 -18.55
N LYS A 343 7.52 -29.48 -18.11
CA LYS A 343 7.76 -28.03 -17.97
C LYS A 343 8.63 -27.47 -19.09
N TRP A 344 9.68 -28.20 -19.50
CA TRP A 344 10.73 -27.70 -20.38
C TRP A 344 10.84 -28.45 -21.71
N THR A 345 11.12 -27.70 -22.77
CA THR A 345 11.76 -28.17 -24.00
C THR A 345 13.22 -27.74 -23.99
N TYR A 346 14.12 -28.59 -24.50
CA TYR A 346 15.55 -28.31 -24.56
C TYR A 346 16.21 -29.09 -25.70
N ASN A 347 17.36 -28.62 -26.18
CA ASN A 347 17.99 -29.11 -27.41
C ASN A 347 19.34 -29.82 -27.23
N PHE A 348 19.69 -30.19 -26.00
CA PHE A 348 20.94 -30.85 -25.64
C PHE A 348 20.68 -32.13 -24.83
N ASN A 349 21.69 -32.98 -24.71
CA ASN A 349 21.64 -34.17 -23.86
C ASN A 349 22.42 -33.93 -22.57
N ASN A 350 22.10 -34.71 -21.54
CA ASN A 350 22.78 -34.69 -20.24
C ASN A 350 22.86 -33.29 -19.62
N PRO A 351 21.73 -32.68 -19.20
CA PRO A 351 21.74 -31.37 -18.56
C PRO A 351 22.73 -31.30 -17.38
N LEU A 352 23.53 -30.25 -17.34
CA LEU A 352 24.58 -30.00 -16.37
C LEU A 352 23.99 -29.32 -15.13
N PHE A 353 23.78 -30.11 -14.07
CA PHE A 353 23.40 -29.60 -12.76
C PHE A 353 24.62 -29.52 -11.85
N VAL A 354 24.75 -28.41 -11.13
CA VAL A 354 25.87 -28.15 -10.21
C VAL A 354 25.31 -27.80 -8.84
N ASN A 355 25.88 -28.39 -7.80
CA ASN A 355 25.54 -28.07 -6.42
C ASN A 355 26.43 -26.94 -5.92
N ASP A 356 25.84 -26.00 -5.18
CA ASP A 356 26.53 -24.86 -4.59
C ASP A 356 25.86 -24.45 -3.27
N THR A 357 26.40 -23.44 -2.60
CA THR A 357 25.94 -22.97 -1.30
C THR A 357 25.85 -21.46 -1.29
N TYR A 358 24.68 -20.91 -0.93
CA TYR A 358 24.51 -19.46 -0.77
C TYR A 358 25.37 -18.92 0.39
N PRO A 359 25.62 -17.60 0.45
CA PRO A 359 26.32 -16.97 1.57
C PRO A 359 25.74 -17.28 2.96
N ASN A 360 24.43 -17.54 3.05
CA ASN A 360 23.73 -17.91 4.29
C ASN A 360 23.88 -19.42 4.65
N GLY A 361 24.62 -20.20 3.87
CA GLY A 361 24.90 -21.62 4.14
C GLY A 361 23.83 -22.59 3.64
N ILE A 362 22.76 -22.12 3.00
CA ILE A 362 21.74 -22.97 2.39
C ILE A 362 22.30 -23.55 1.08
N ASN A 363 22.17 -24.86 0.90
CA ASN A 363 22.59 -25.55 -0.33
C ASN A 363 21.52 -25.44 -1.40
N PHE A 364 21.94 -25.31 -2.66
CA PHE A 364 21.07 -25.31 -3.82
C PHE A 364 21.72 -26.06 -5.00
N THR A 365 20.91 -26.35 -6.00
CA THR A 365 21.34 -26.99 -7.25
C THR A 365 20.88 -26.13 -8.40
N TYR A 366 21.82 -25.67 -9.24
CA TYR A 366 21.50 -24.85 -10.39
C TYR A 366 21.75 -25.60 -11.71
N LEU A 367 21.08 -25.16 -12.76
CA LEU A 367 21.33 -25.58 -14.14
C LEU A 367 22.38 -24.68 -14.78
N SER A 368 23.41 -25.27 -15.40
CA SER A 368 24.38 -24.54 -16.23
C SER A 368 24.12 -24.81 -17.71
N LEU A 369 23.92 -23.72 -18.46
CA LEU A 369 23.85 -23.72 -19.91
C LEU A 369 25.17 -23.19 -20.46
N ASP A 370 26.18 -24.06 -20.62
CA ASP A 370 27.47 -23.72 -21.23
C ASP A 370 27.54 -24.27 -22.66
N TYR A 371 27.52 -23.39 -23.67
CA TYR A 371 27.61 -23.80 -25.07
C TYR A 371 28.84 -24.68 -25.34
N THR A 372 29.99 -24.34 -24.77
CA THR A 372 31.26 -25.06 -24.98
C THR A 372 31.21 -26.46 -24.38
N TYR A 373 30.58 -26.61 -23.21
CA TYR A 373 30.36 -27.91 -22.57
C TYR A 373 29.52 -28.84 -23.46
N TYR A 374 28.36 -28.37 -23.94
CA TYR A 374 27.45 -29.22 -24.72
C TYR A 374 27.91 -29.48 -26.16
N ASN A 375 28.79 -28.63 -26.71
CA ASN A 375 29.25 -28.71 -28.12
C ASN A 375 30.73 -29.08 -28.25
N ASN A 376 31.37 -29.61 -27.20
CA ASN A 376 32.70 -30.19 -27.33
C ASN A 376 32.67 -31.42 -28.25
N HIS A 377 33.59 -31.50 -29.20
CA HIS A 377 33.60 -32.43 -30.35
C HIS A 377 33.60 -33.92 -29.98
N ASN A 378 33.76 -34.26 -28.69
CA ASN A 378 33.72 -35.64 -28.21
C ASN A 378 32.28 -36.18 -27.99
N TYR A 379 31.25 -35.34 -28.02
CA TYR A 379 29.85 -35.71 -27.76
C TYR A 379 28.87 -35.16 -28.82
N ILE A 380 29.26 -35.13 -30.10
CA ILE A 380 28.42 -34.59 -31.17
C ILE A 380 27.22 -35.51 -31.42
N ILE A 381 26.00 -35.01 -31.23
CA ILE A 381 24.81 -35.58 -31.91
C ILE A 381 24.21 -34.56 -32.90
N TYR A 382 24.34 -33.25 -32.69
CA TYR A 382 23.93 -32.22 -33.65
C TYR A 382 24.84 -30.98 -33.54
N ASP A 383 25.35 -30.45 -34.65
CA ASP A 383 25.99 -29.11 -34.70
C ASP A 383 24.90 -28.06 -34.47
N ILE A 384 24.59 -27.78 -33.21
CA ILE A 384 23.57 -26.81 -32.81
C ILE A 384 24.27 -25.47 -32.55
N ASN A 385 23.77 -24.39 -33.17
CA ASN A 385 24.32 -23.04 -32.96
C ASN A 385 23.98 -22.46 -31.58
N ASN A 386 23.27 -23.21 -30.73
CA ASN A 386 22.86 -22.80 -29.40
C ASN A 386 22.53 -23.99 -28.50
N THR A 387 22.61 -23.76 -27.19
CA THR A 387 22.10 -24.60 -26.12
C THR A 387 21.03 -23.79 -25.39
N HIS A 388 19.81 -24.31 -25.27
CA HIS A 388 18.73 -23.57 -24.62
C HIS A 388 17.69 -24.46 -23.96
N ILE A 389 16.99 -23.88 -22.99
CA ILE A 389 15.74 -24.40 -22.43
C ILE A 389 14.62 -23.39 -22.70
N SER A 390 13.40 -23.87 -22.89
CA SER A 390 12.22 -23.03 -23.08
C SER A 390 11.00 -23.69 -22.44
N SER A 391 10.19 -22.95 -21.72
CA SER A 391 8.97 -23.49 -21.13
C SER A 391 8.03 -24.00 -22.22
N ILE A 392 7.38 -25.13 -21.96
CA ILE A 392 6.36 -25.68 -22.87
C ILE A 392 5.15 -24.74 -22.96
N SER A 393 4.76 -24.18 -21.82
CA SER A 393 3.71 -23.16 -21.73
C SER A 393 4.22 -21.80 -22.22
N THR A 394 3.32 -21.04 -22.84
CA THR A 394 3.52 -19.62 -23.17
C THR A 394 2.66 -18.75 -22.26
N TYR A 395 3.09 -17.50 -22.04
CA TYR A 395 2.48 -16.59 -21.08
C TYR A 395 2.05 -15.29 -21.75
N TYR A 396 0.82 -14.90 -21.44
CA TYR A 396 0.18 -13.69 -21.95
C TYR A 396 0.86 -12.42 -21.41
N PRO A 397 0.69 -11.25 -22.05
CA PRO A 397 1.47 -10.06 -21.72
C PRO A 397 1.18 -9.39 -20.37
N ASN A 398 0.36 -9.95 -19.48
CA ASN A 398 0.12 -9.46 -18.12
C ASN A 398 0.70 -10.44 -17.09
N THR A 399 1.96 -10.83 -17.32
CA THR A 399 2.72 -11.75 -16.47
C THR A 399 4.12 -11.21 -16.24
N SER A 400 4.71 -11.59 -15.11
CA SER A 400 6.10 -11.35 -14.76
C SER A 400 6.86 -12.67 -14.74
N VAL A 401 8.09 -12.68 -15.28
CA VAL A 401 9.06 -13.74 -15.01
C VAL A 401 10.10 -13.19 -14.04
N ARG A 402 10.40 -13.95 -12.99
CA ARG A 402 11.49 -13.67 -12.06
C ARG A 402 12.40 -14.88 -11.95
N PHE A 403 13.70 -14.65 -12.00
CA PHE A 403 14.69 -15.71 -11.96
C PHE A 403 15.99 -15.25 -11.29
N HIS A 404 16.66 -16.19 -10.65
CA HIS A 404 18.00 -16.00 -10.10
C HIS A 404 19.01 -16.67 -11.01
N ALA A 405 19.93 -15.87 -11.55
CA ALA A 405 20.86 -16.31 -12.59
C ALA A 405 22.22 -15.62 -12.47
N ASN A 406 23.23 -16.26 -13.08
CA ASN A 406 24.56 -15.72 -13.27
C ASN A 406 24.90 -15.70 -14.77
N PHE A 407 25.14 -14.49 -15.30
CA PHE A 407 25.65 -14.27 -16.65
C PHE A 407 27.18 -14.26 -16.58
N HIS A 408 27.86 -15.17 -17.28
CA HIS A 408 29.32 -15.41 -17.12
C HIS A 408 30.18 -14.56 -18.07
N LYS A 409 29.61 -13.46 -18.55
CA LYS A 409 30.21 -12.58 -19.55
C LYS A 409 30.68 -13.34 -20.79
N LYS A 410 30.03 -14.45 -21.12
CA LYS A 410 30.28 -15.17 -22.35
C LYS A 410 29.23 -14.69 -23.34
N TYR A 411 29.65 -13.87 -24.29
CA TYR A 411 28.72 -13.21 -25.20
C TYR A 411 27.75 -14.21 -25.87
N GLU A 412 26.52 -13.75 -26.09
CA GLU A 412 25.37 -14.53 -26.57
C GLU A 412 24.63 -15.34 -25.48
N GLU A 413 24.46 -14.73 -24.30
CA GLU A 413 23.60 -15.16 -23.19
C GLU A 413 22.25 -14.41 -23.20
N TRP A 414 21.17 -15.09 -22.80
CA TRP A 414 19.80 -14.56 -22.87
C TRP A 414 18.95 -15.22 -21.78
N GLY A 415 18.14 -14.43 -21.10
CA GLY A 415 17.11 -14.92 -20.17
C GLY A 415 15.89 -14.00 -20.17
N GLY A 416 14.69 -14.59 -20.23
CA GLY A 416 13.44 -13.82 -20.17
C GLY A 416 12.34 -14.40 -21.05
N PHE A 417 11.43 -13.54 -21.51
CA PHE A 417 10.38 -13.91 -22.45
C PHE A 417 10.92 -13.91 -23.87
N TYR A 418 11.03 -15.09 -24.47
CA TYR A 418 11.58 -15.22 -25.81
C TYR A 418 11.16 -16.54 -26.45
N ILE A 419 10.86 -16.52 -27.75
CA ILE A 419 10.65 -17.73 -28.54
C ILE A 419 11.52 -17.68 -29.78
N ASN A 420 12.03 -18.82 -30.20
CA ASN A 420 12.70 -18.96 -31.49
C ASN A 420 11.83 -19.80 -32.44
N ILE A 421 10.98 -19.14 -33.21
CA ILE A 421 10.24 -19.74 -34.31
C ILE A 421 11.10 -19.58 -35.58
N ASN A 422 11.69 -20.68 -36.04
CA ASN A 422 12.39 -20.76 -37.33
C ASN A 422 13.64 -19.85 -37.50
N GLY A 423 14.31 -19.46 -36.42
CA GLY A 423 15.63 -18.82 -36.47
C GLY A 423 15.65 -17.30 -36.65
N ASN A 424 14.49 -16.63 -36.65
CA ASN A 424 14.38 -15.21 -37.03
C ASN A 424 13.43 -14.37 -36.14
N ASP A 425 13.32 -14.67 -34.84
CA ASP A 425 12.40 -13.94 -33.97
C ASP A 425 13.05 -12.80 -33.20
N TYR A 426 12.53 -11.59 -33.45
CA TYR A 426 12.80 -10.37 -32.73
C TYR A 426 11.73 -10.07 -31.67
N ASN A 427 10.75 -10.94 -31.47
CA ASN A 427 9.71 -10.76 -30.45
C ASN A 427 10.24 -11.27 -29.10
N ARG A 428 10.68 -10.35 -28.23
CA ARG A 428 11.28 -10.71 -26.94
C ARG A 428 11.26 -9.59 -25.92
N GLU A 429 11.26 -9.99 -24.66
CA GLU A 429 11.58 -9.15 -23.51
C GLU A 429 12.61 -9.88 -22.65
N VAL A 430 13.89 -9.51 -22.76
CA VAL A 430 15.03 -10.29 -22.23
C VAL A 430 16.12 -9.44 -21.60
N ILE A 431 16.89 -10.07 -20.70
CA ILE A 431 18.25 -9.67 -20.32
C ILE A 431 19.24 -10.46 -21.17
N THR A 432 20.24 -9.79 -21.74
CA THR A 432 21.14 -10.42 -22.72
C THR A 432 22.44 -9.65 -22.96
N ASN A 433 23.47 -10.33 -23.48
CA ASN A 433 24.65 -9.72 -24.09
C ASN A 433 24.85 -10.25 -25.53
N TYR A 434 25.26 -9.36 -26.43
CA TYR A 434 25.51 -9.71 -27.83
C TYR A 434 26.92 -9.33 -28.22
N HIS A 435 27.56 -10.08 -29.11
CA HIS A 435 28.91 -9.79 -29.62
C HIS A 435 29.07 -8.36 -30.16
N TRP A 436 28.00 -7.73 -30.63
CA TRP A 436 27.95 -6.35 -31.12
C TRP A 436 27.42 -5.33 -30.10
N GLY A 437 26.93 -5.78 -28.94
CA GLY A 437 26.29 -4.96 -27.91
C GLY A 437 27.24 -4.20 -26.99
N GLY A 438 28.55 -4.42 -27.11
CA GLY A 438 29.55 -3.90 -26.18
C GLY A 438 29.69 -4.77 -24.93
N GLU A 439 30.42 -4.27 -23.93
CA GLU A 439 30.87 -5.07 -22.77
C GLU A 439 29.81 -5.30 -21.68
N TRP A 440 28.61 -4.76 -21.83
CA TRP A 440 27.60 -4.67 -20.79
C TRP A 440 26.39 -5.56 -21.11
N LEU A 441 25.71 -6.06 -20.08
CA LEU A 441 24.37 -6.60 -20.26
C LEU A 441 23.44 -5.51 -20.77
N ARG A 442 22.36 -5.92 -21.44
CA ARG A 442 21.27 -5.05 -21.78
C ARG A 442 19.93 -5.69 -21.45
N ALA A 443 18.99 -4.85 -21.05
CA ALA A 443 17.57 -5.17 -21.03
C ALA A 443 16.96 -4.71 -22.34
N GLU A 444 16.23 -5.59 -23.02
CA GLU A 444 15.69 -5.36 -24.35
C GLU A 444 14.23 -5.79 -24.44
N SER A 445 13.41 -4.94 -25.06
CA SER A 445 12.09 -5.27 -25.58
C SER A 445 12.08 -5.02 -27.09
N SER A 446 11.68 -6.01 -27.87
CA SER A 446 11.65 -5.90 -29.33
C SER A 446 10.47 -6.65 -29.95
N VAL A 447 10.09 -6.21 -31.15
CA VAL A 447 9.04 -6.83 -31.97
C VAL A 447 9.49 -6.91 -33.43
N LEU A 448 8.91 -7.82 -34.21
CA LEU A 448 9.01 -7.91 -35.68
C LEU A 448 10.43 -8.10 -36.25
N ASN A 449 11.30 -7.10 -36.15
CA ASN A 449 12.67 -7.09 -36.67
C ASN A 449 13.57 -6.07 -35.95
N GLN A 450 14.83 -6.00 -36.39
CA GLN A 450 15.89 -5.11 -35.88
C GLN A 450 15.56 -3.60 -35.85
N ASP A 451 14.59 -3.13 -36.63
CA ASP A 451 14.23 -1.70 -36.66
C ASP A 451 13.20 -1.34 -35.57
N TYR A 452 12.70 -2.35 -34.85
CA TYR A 452 11.69 -2.21 -33.80
C TYR A 452 12.19 -2.83 -32.49
N ASP A 453 13.35 -2.36 -32.03
CA ASP A 453 13.93 -2.70 -30.74
C ASP A 453 13.98 -1.49 -29.80
N SER A 454 13.89 -1.74 -28.51
CA SER A 454 14.06 -0.76 -27.45
C SER A 454 14.88 -1.42 -26.37
N TYR A 455 16.00 -0.82 -26.01
CA TYR A 455 16.91 -1.41 -25.04
C TYR A 455 17.53 -0.36 -24.13
N ILE A 456 18.07 -0.84 -23.02
CA ILE A 456 18.95 -0.08 -22.14
C ILE A 456 20.20 -0.90 -21.84
N ILE A 457 21.35 -0.21 -21.85
CA ILE A 457 22.61 -0.79 -21.42
C ILE A 457 22.69 -0.74 -19.89
N LEU A 458 22.94 -1.89 -19.28
CA LEU A 458 23.11 -2.06 -17.84
C LEU A 458 24.60 -1.90 -17.51
N GLN A 459 25.03 -0.66 -17.28
CA GLN A 459 26.44 -0.27 -17.07
C GLN A 459 26.92 -0.60 -15.65
N ASP A 460 26.81 -1.87 -15.27
CA ASP A 460 27.16 -2.38 -13.97
C ASP A 460 28.01 -3.65 -14.14
N PRO A 461 29.32 -3.60 -13.84
CA PRO A 461 30.22 -4.73 -14.04
C PRO A 461 29.94 -5.87 -13.06
N ASP A 462 29.28 -5.60 -11.94
CA ASP A 462 29.00 -6.61 -10.93
C ASP A 462 27.93 -7.60 -11.42
N LEU A 463 27.12 -7.25 -12.44
CA LEU A 463 26.11 -8.14 -13.03
C LEU A 463 26.68 -9.36 -13.77
N TYR A 464 27.99 -9.38 -14.01
CA TYR A 464 28.68 -10.52 -14.58
C TYR A 464 29.42 -11.33 -13.53
N ASP A 465 29.49 -12.65 -13.75
CA ASP A 465 30.19 -13.61 -12.91
C ASP A 465 29.69 -13.66 -11.45
N ASN A 466 28.53 -13.06 -11.18
CA ASN A 466 27.84 -13.05 -9.89
C ASN A 466 26.37 -13.46 -10.05
N TRP A 467 25.81 -13.95 -8.94
CA TRP A 467 24.40 -14.30 -8.86
C TRP A 467 23.55 -13.05 -8.57
N HIS A 468 22.58 -12.80 -9.44
CA HIS A 468 21.62 -11.70 -9.30
C HIS A 468 20.19 -12.19 -9.54
N THR A 469 19.23 -11.46 -8.98
CA THR A 469 17.81 -11.72 -9.22
C THR A 469 17.29 -10.77 -10.28
N TYR A 470 16.75 -11.30 -11.37
CA TYR A 470 16.20 -10.53 -12.47
C TYR A 470 14.69 -10.72 -12.53
N GLU A 471 13.94 -9.65 -12.76
CA GLU A 471 12.50 -9.69 -12.99
C GLU A 471 12.12 -8.84 -14.20
N ILE A 472 11.29 -9.42 -15.08
CA ILE A 472 10.75 -8.77 -16.28
C ILE A 472 9.23 -8.77 -16.15
N GLN A 473 8.65 -7.61 -15.90
CA GLN A 473 7.20 -7.44 -15.74
C GLN A 473 6.60 -6.89 -17.02
N ARG A 474 5.65 -7.61 -17.63
CA ARG A 474 4.94 -7.15 -18.82
C ARG A 474 3.59 -6.56 -18.40
N ASP A 475 3.36 -5.28 -18.68
CA ASP A 475 2.06 -4.60 -18.47
C ASP A 475 1.26 -4.54 -19.78
N GLY A 476 0.83 -5.69 -20.28
CA GLY A 476 0.07 -5.75 -21.52
C GLY A 476 0.92 -5.29 -22.71
N GLY A 477 0.48 -4.21 -23.35
CA GLY A 477 1.24 -3.47 -24.37
C GLY A 477 1.70 -2.08 -23.93
N SER A 478 1.54 -1.74 -22.65
CA SER A 478 1.80 -0.40 -22.11
C SER A 478 3.28 -0.20 -21.77
N SER A 479 3.85 -1.14 -21.01
CA SER A 479 5.24 -1.07 -20.58
C SER A 479 5.84 -2.44 -20.25
N VAL A 480 7.17 -2.49 -20.23
CA VAL A 480 7.95 -3.61 -19.68
C VAL A 480 8.91 -3.05 -18.63
N ASN A 481 8.81 -3.54 -17.40
CA ASN A 481 9.74 -3.18 -16.32
C ASN A 481 10.85 -4.22 -16.22
N PHE A 482 12.09 -3.75 -16.11
CA PHE A 482 13.27 -4.54 -15.83
C PHE A 482 13.79 -4.17 -14.46
N ILE A 483 13.78 -5.17 -13.57
CA ILE A 483 14.13 -5.06 -12.17
C ILE A 483 15.30 -6.02 -11.92
N ILE A 484 16.31 -5.55 -11.20
CA ILE A 484 17.45 -6.36 -10.78
C ILE A 484 17.65 -6.12 -9.29
N ASP A 485 17.73 -7.20 -8.51
CA ASP A 485 17.85 -7.18 -7.04
C ASP A 485 16.84 -6.23 -6.37
N ASP A 486 15.59 -6.32 -6.82
CA ASP A 486 14.46 -5.48 -6.38
C ASP A 486 14.59 -3.97 -6.60
N ALA A 487 15.61 -3.52 -7.33
CA ALA A 487 15.69 -2.16 -7.86
C ALA A 487 15.17 -2.10 -9.29
N ILE A 488 14.24 -1.17 -9.58
CA ILE A 488 13.83 -0.89 -10.96
C ILE A 488 15.01 -0.23 -11.67
N TYR A 489 15.64 -0.97 -12.58
CA TYR A 489 16.67 -0.42 -13.46
C TYR A 489 16.03 0.40 -14.59
N LYS A 490 14.94 -0.10 -15.17
CA LYS A 490 14.28 0.60 -16.28
C LYS A 490 12.85 0.16 -16.55
N THR A 491 12.05 1.10 -17.04
CA THR A 491 10.80 0.83 -17.76
C THR A 491 10.95 1.19 -19.24
N ILE A 492 10.56 0.28 -20.12
CA ILE A 492 10.46 0.48 -21.57
C ILE A 492 8.99 0.64 -21.95
N TYR A 493 8.68 1.61 -22.83
CA TYR A 493 7.31 1.99 -23.24
C TYR A 493 7.07 1.84 -24.75
N SER A 494 7.99 1.20 -25.48
CA SER A 494 7.97 1.09 -26.93
C SER A 494 8.46 -0.30 -27.36
N ASN A 495 8.02 -0.74 -28.55
CA ASN A 495 8.40 -2.02 -29.14
C ASN A 495 8.10 -3.23 -28.23
N ILE A 496 6.93 -3.18 -27.59
CA ILE A 496 6.46 -4.19 -26.63
C ILE A 496 5.68 -5.27 -27.38
N TYR A 497 6.09 -6.52 -27.21
CA TYR A 497 5.37 -7.64 -27.80
C TYR A 497 4.12 -7.96 -26.98
N THR A 498 2.96 -8.03 -27.67
CA THR A 498 1.65 -8.26 -27.05
C THR A 498 1.09 -9.66 -27.28
N GLY A 499 1.90 -10.57 -27.85
CA GLY A 499 1.54 -11.98 -27.95
C GLY A 499 2.06 -12.80 -26.78
N ASP A 500 1.64 -14.06 -26.71
CA ASP A 500 2.14 -14.99 -25.70
C ASP A 500 3.59 -15.38 -26.01
N LEU A 501 4.43 -15.45 -24.97
CA LEU A 501 5.83 -15.88 -25.07
C LEU A 501 6.13 -16.93 -23.99
N PRO A 502 6.92 -17.97 -24.29
CA PRO A 502 7.49 -18.82 -23.25
C PRO A 502 8.59 -18.05 -22.50
N ILE A 503 8.99 -18.59 -21.36
CA ILE A 503 10.25 -18.20 -20.74
C ILE A 503 11.36 -19.07 -21.31
N SER A 504 12.50 -18.47 -21.59
CA SER A 504 13.63 -19.17 -22.18
C SER A 504 14.96 -18.65 -21.68
N PHE A 505 15.92 -19.57 -21.63
CA PHE A 505 17.32 -19.28 -21.33
C PHE A 505 18.20 -19.87 -22.42
N TYR A 506 19.10 -19.06 -22.95
CA TYR A 506 19.93 -19.40 -24.10
C TYR A 506 21.40 -19.13 -23.80
N ALA A 507 22.23 -20.04 -24.30
CA ALA A 507 23.68 -19.93 -24.41
C ALA A 507 24.07 -20.30 -25.83
N ARG A 508 24.54 -19.35 -26.63
CA ARG A 508 24.77 -19.57 -28.06
C ARG A 508 26.25 -19.62 -28.43
N LYS A 509 26.50 -20.23 -29.58
CA LYS A 509 27.77 -20.08 -30.29
C LYS A 509 28.05 -18.61 -30.52
N TYR A 510 29.29 -18.19 -30.28
CA TYR A 510 29.72 -16.84 -30.61
C TYR A 510 29.51 -16.56 -32.09
N ASP A 511 28.85 -15.44 -32.40
CA ASP A 511 28.62 -14.98 -33.75
C ASP A 511 29.72 -13.97 -34.14
N TYR A 512 30.39 -14.26 -35.25
CA TYR A 512 31.47 -13.43 -35.79
C TYR A 512 30.97 -12.38 -36.79
N SER A 513 29.65 -12.26 -36.99
CA SER A 513 29.08 -11.27 -37.88
C SER A 513 29.44 -9.85 -37.42
N THR A 514 29.76 -8.98 -38.36
CA THR A 514 30.02 -7.55 -38.09
C THR A 514 28.88 -6.67 -38.60
N LYS A 515 27.77 -7.29 -38.98
CA LYS A 515 26.64 -6.66 -39.69
C LYS A 515 25.99 -5.53 -38.87
N TYR A 516 26.02 -5.62 -37.55
CA TYR A 516 25.34 -4.71 -36.63
C TYR A 516 26.30 -3.89 -35.75
N GLY A 517 27.61 -3.96 -36.04
CA GLY A 517 28.66 -3.39 -35.22
C GLY A 517 29.78 -4.40 -34.99
N TYR A 518 30.90 -3.91 -34.48
CA TYR A 518 32.04 -4.75 -34.12
C TYR A 518 32.58 -4.28 -32.78
N TYR A 519 32.52 -5.16 -31.79
CA TYR A 519 33.24 -5.03 -30.53
C TYR A 519 34.21 -6.22 -30.44
N PRO A 520 35.52 -5.99 -30.25
CA PRO A 520 36.49 -7.07 -30.18
C PRO A 520 36.35 -7.82 -28.85
N VAL A 521 35.71 -9.00 -28.90
CA VAL A 521 35.52 -9.87 -27.72
C VAL A 521 36.72 -10.81 -27.53
N PRO A 522 37.34 -10.84 -26.32
CA PRO A 522 38.37 -11.82 -25.97
C PRO A 522 37.94 -13.26 -26.24
N GLN A 523 38.87 -14.11 -26.68
CA GLN A 523 38.54 -15.49 -27.07
C GLN A 523 37.93 -16.32 -25.92
N ASP A 524 38.34 -16.05 -24.70
CA ASP A 524 37.83 -16.68 -23.48
C ASP A 524 36.44 -16.17 -23.05
N GLU A 525 35.97 -15.04 -23.59
CA GLU A 525 34.62 -14.51 -23.41
C GLU A 525 33.66 -14.93 -24.57
N GLN A 526 34.12 -15.80 -25.48
CA GLN A 526 33.30 -16.31 -26.58
C GLN A 526 32.49 -17.55 -26.17
N ASN A 527 31.27 -17.64 -26.72
CA ASN A 527 30.29 -18.72 -26.57
C ASN A 527 29.55 -18.70 -25.23
N GLY A 528 28.25 -18.40 -25.28
CA GLY A 528 27.39 -18.15 -24.13
C GLY A 528 27.48 -19.19 -23.02
N ASN A 529 27.37 -18.71 -21.77
CA ASN A 529 27.28 -19.51 -20.57
C ASN A 529 26.37 -18.82 -19.54
N ILE A 530 25.21 -19.39 -19.26
CA ILE A 530 24.30 -18.85 -18.24
C ILE A 530 23.97 -19.93 -17.22
N SER A 531 24.07 -19.59 -15.93
CA SER A 531 23.63 -20.44 -14.83
C SER A 531 22.30 -19.95 -14.28
N ILE A 532 21.36 -20.86 -14.01
CA ILE A 532 20.02 -20.56 -13.49
C ILE A 532 19.76 -21.42 -12.27
N ASP A 533 19.45 -20.76 -11.15
CA ASP A 533 19.18 -21.40 -9.86
C ASP A 533 17.69 -21.67 -9.67
N TRP A 534 16.85 -20.64 -9.84
CA TRP A 534 15.40 -20.81 -9.81
C TRP A 534 14.73 -19.81 -10.75
N VAL A 535 13.51 -20.13 -11.16
CA VAL A 535 12.68 -19.29 -12.01
C VAL A 535 11.20 -19.55 -11.73
N PHE A 536 10.40 -18.49 -11.77
CA PHE A 536 8.95 -18.59 -11.71
C PHE A 536 8.27 -17.55 -12.60
N VAL A 537 7.03 -17.83 -12.95
CA VAL A 537 6.15 -16.91 -13.64
C VAL A 537 4.93 -16.65 -12.77
N ARG A 538 4.56 -15.38 -12.64
CA ARG A 538 3.39 -14.94 -11.87
C ARG A 538 2.55 -13.97 -12.67
N LYS A 539 1.30 -13.78 -12.24
CA LYS A 539 0.44 -12.71 -12.75
C LYS A 539 1.06 -11.35 -12.38
N TYR A 540 0.87 -10.37 -13.24
CA TYR A 540 1.30 -9.00 -12.97
C TYR A 540 0.23 -8.00 -13.42
N VAL A 541 -0.01 -7.01 -12.57
CA VAL A 541 -0.92 -5.88 -12.81
C VAL A 541 -0.25 -4.60 -12.33
N GLU A 542 -0.52 -3.49 -13.00
CA GLU A 542 0.02 -2.18 -12.63
C GLU A 542 -1.11 -1.21 -12.19
N PRO A 543 -0.98 -0.53 -11.02
CA PRO A 543 0.04 -0.75 -9.99
C PRO A 543 -0.16 -2.09 -9.25
N GLU A 544 0.92 -2.66 -8.73
CA GLU A 544 0.85 -3.83 -7.85
C GLU A 544 0.07 -3.54 -6.55
N PRO A 545 -0.46 -4.58 -5.87
CA PRO A 545 -0.97 -4.43 -4.52
C PRO A 545 0.08 -3.83 -3.58
N THR A 546 -0.32 -2.90 -2.72
CA THR A 546 0.58 -2.33 -1.72
C THR A 546 0.65 -3.27 -0.52
N VAL A 547 1.86 -3.66 -0.12
CA VAL A 547 2.11 -4.53 1.03
C VAL A 547 2.83 -3.73 2.11
N THR A 548 2.31 -3.76 3.34
CA THR A 548 2.91 -3.08 4.50
C THR A 548 3.01 -4.03 5.68
N LEU A 549 4.23 -4.23 6.20
CA LEU A 549 4.44 -4.92 7.47
C LEU A 549 4.06 -3.99 8.62
N LEU A 550 3.06 -4.37 9.41
CA LEU A 550 2.67 -3.64 10.60
C LEU A 550 3.60 -4.05 11.75
N SER A 551 4.56 -3.20 12.08
CA SER A 551 5.60 -3.48 13.09
C SER A 551 5.70 -2.42 14.20
N SER A 552 4.83 -1.40 14.19
CA SER A 552 4.85 -0.38 15.24
C SER A 552 4.49 -0.99 16.59
N ASP A 553 5.15 -0.54 17.65
CA ASP A 553 4.75 -0.99 18.98
C ASP A 553 3.33 -0.51 19.29
N VAL A 554 2.56 -1.37 19.96
CA VAL A 554 1.32 -0.98 20.61
C VAL A 554 1.71 -0.27 21.89
N ILE A 555 1.42 1.01 21.95
CA ILE A 555 1.72 1.89 23.07
C ILE A 555 0.42 2.53 23.53
N PHE A 556 0.07 2.29 24.78
CA PHE A 556 -1.06 2.97 25.43
C PHE A 556 -0.71 3.32 26.87
N THR A 557 -1.45 4.24 27.45
CA THR A 557 -1.37 4.55 28.88
C THR A 557 -2.62 4.08 29.59
N VAL A 558 -2.48 3.68 30.86
CA VAL A 558 -3.59 3.46 31.79
C VAL A 558 -3.33 4.31 33.02
N ASN A 559 -4.18 5.29 33.29
CA ASN A 559 -4.01 6.27 34.38
C ASN A 559 -2.60 6.89 34.43
N GLY A 560 -2.01 7.16 33.25
CA GLY A 560 -0.67 7.72 33.09
C GLY A 560 0.49 6.72 33.07
N TYR A 561 0.26 5.44 33.42
CA TYR A 561 1.28 4.40 33.31
C TYR A 561 1.39 3.90 31.87
N ILE A 562 2.61 3.87 31.32
CA ILE A 562 2.87 3.48 29.94
C ILE A 562 2.98 1.96 29.83
N TYR A 563 2.21 1.40 28.91
CA TYR A 563 2.32 0.02 28.44
C TYR A 563 2.86 0.04 27.02
N LYS A 564 3.83 -0.84 26.76
CA LYS A 564 4.44 -1.02 25.44
C LYS A 564 4.48 -2.51 25.13
N LYS A 565 3.91 -2.90 23.99
CA LYS A 565 3.97 -4.27 23.48
C LYS A 565 4.40 -4.25 22.01
N PRO A 566 5.50 -4.92 21.64
CA PRO A 566 5.81 -5.17 20.25
C PRO A 566 4.70 -6.00 19.61
N LEU A 567 4.17 -5.56 18.46
CA LEU A 567 3.11 -6.30 17.74
C LEU A 567 3.48 -7.74 17.43
N LYS A 568 4.77 -8.05 17.37
CA LYS A 568 5.27 -9.41 17.18
C LYS A 568 4.60 -10.43 18.10
N SER A 569 4.16 -10.05 19.30
CA SER A 569 3.53 -10.96 20.27
C SER A 569 2.01 -10.85 20.35
N VAL A 570 1.28 -10.61 19.24
CA VAL A 570 -0.18 -10.37 19.18
C VAL A 570 -0.99 -11.23 20.20
N PHE A 571 -0.55 -12.46 20.45
CA PHE A 571 -1.14 -13.47 21.34
C PHE A 571 -1.29 -13.12 22.82
N ASP A 572 -0.30 -12.49 23.47
CA ASP A 572 -0.32 -12.41 24.93
C ASP A 572 -1.09 -11.20 25.46
N ASN A 573 -2.06 -11.44 26.33
CA ASN A 573 -2.73 -10.38 27.07
C ASN A 573 -1.70 -9.61 27.93
N ILE A 574 -1.77 -8.28 27.90
CA ILE A 574 -1.03 -7.43 28.82
C ILE A 574 -1.87 -7.28 30.08
N ASP A 575 -1.36 -7.71 31.24
CA ASP A 575 -2.03 -7.43 32.51
C ASP A 575 -1.96 -5.92 32.81
N ILE A 576 -3.14 -5.29 32.86
CA ILE A 576 -3.30 -3.88 33.20
C ILE A 576 -3.97 -3.67 34.56
N THR A 577 -4.33 -4.76 35.26
CA THR A 577 -4.97 -4.73 36.58
C THR A 577 -4.26 -3.80 37.58
N PRO A 578 -2.91 -3.80 37.70
CA PRO A 578 -2.23 -3.03 38.74
C PRO A 578 -2.39 -1.52 38.67
N ASN A 579 -2.75 -0.96 37.51
CA ASN A 579 -2.83 0.48 37.29
C ASN A 579 -4.26 1.00 37.12
N LEU A 580 -5.26 0.14 37.34
CA LEU A 580 -6.65 0.53 37.38
C LEU A 580 -7.13 0.79 38.82
N ASN A 581 -8.08 1.71 38.93
CA ASN A 581 -8.65 2.15 40.20
C ASN A 581 -10.15 1.82 40.25
N VAL A 582 -10.67 1.63 41.46
CA VAL A 582 -12.12 1.78 41.69
C VAL A 582 -12.47 3.27 41.51
N GLY A 583 -13.43 3.58 40.65
CA GLY A 583 -13.75 4.94 40.21
C GLY A 583 -13.40 5.17 38.74
N ILE A 584 -12.99 6.40 38.42
CA ILE A 584 -12.68 6.82 37.05
C ILE A 584 -11.29 6.35 36.65
N ASN A 585 -11.21 5.82 35.44
CA ASN A 585 -9.99 5.41 34.78
C ASN A 585 -9.90 6.06 33.40
N GLU A 586 -8.67 6.30 32.96
CA GLU A 586 -8.34 6.81 31.64
C GLU A 586 -7.37 5.85 30.95
N ILE A 587 -7.68 5.51 29.70
CA ILE A 587 -6.78 4.80 28.79
C ILE A 587 -6.53 5.71 27.58
N ARG A 588 -5.27 5.90 27.19
CA ARG A 588 -4.93 6.61 25.93
C ARG A 588 -4.13 5.71 25.02
N ILE A 589 -4.63 5.46 23.81
CA ILE A 589 -3.90 4.68 22.81
C ILE A 589 -2.99 5.65 22.05
N LEU A 590 -1.69 5.60 22.32
CA LEU A 590 -0.72 6.53 21.75
C LEU A 590 -0.24 6.08 20.36
N SER A 591 -0.10 4.77 20.17
CA SER A 591 0.32 4.14 18.93
C SER A 591 -0.28 2.74 18.88
N SER A 592 -1.07 2.44 17.86
CA SER A 592 -1.46 1.05 17.55
C SER A 592 -1.89 0.97 16.10
N PRO A 593 -1.34 0.06 15.27
CA PRO A 593 -1.80 -0.08 13.89
C PRO A 593 -3.00 -1.00 13.75
N LEU A 594 -3.47 -1.60 14.85
CA LEU A 594 -4.67 -2.44 14.92
C LEU A 594 -5.54 -2.01 16.13
N PRO A 595 -6.85 -2.31 16.15
CA PRO A 595 -7.69 -2.07 17.32
C PRO A 595 -7.17 -2.81 18.57
N VAL A 596 -7.43 -2.24 19.74
CA VAL A 596 -7.06 -2.80 21.04
C VAL A 596 -8.32 -3.04 21.86
N GLU A 597 -8.48 -4.26 22.37
CA GLU A 597 -9.50 -4.64 23.34
C GLU A 597 -8.92 -4.55 24.75
N PHE A 598 -9.72 -4.01 25.67
CA PHE A 598 -9.48 -3.99 27.11
C PHE A 598 -10.61 -4.73 27.79
N LEU A 599 -10.31 -5.89 28.36
CA LEU A 599 -11.23 -6.68 29.16
C LEU A 599 -11.03 -6.34 30.64
N ILE A 600 -12.06 -5.86 31.31
CA ILE A 600 -12.06 -5.53 32.75
C ILE A 600 -13.09 -6.44 33.44
N LYS A 601 -12.65 -7.19 34.44
CA LYS A 601 -13.53 -8.03 35.27
C LYS A 601 -13.63 -7.47 36.68
N THR A 602 -14.85 -7.29 37.15
CA THR A 602 -15.15 -6.84 38.51
C THR A 602 -15.54 -8.02 39.40
N ASN A 603 -15.53 -7.82 40.71
CA ASN A 603 -15.92 -8.84 41.68
C ASN A 603 -17.44 -9.10 41.74
N GLU A 604 -18.23 -8.14 41.28
CA GLU A 604 -19.67 -8.20 41.21
C GLU A 604 -20.17 -7.40 40.01
N ASN A 605 -21.45 -7.59 39.67
CA ASN A 605 -22.12 -6.81 38.65
C ASN A 605 -22.33 -5.36 39.14
N THR A 606 -21.64 -4.39 38.54
CA THR A 606 -21.57 -2.99 39.02
C THR A 606 -22.00 -1.97 37.96
N ASP A 607 -22.46 -0.79 38.36
CA ASP A 607 -22.73 0.29 37.40
C ASP A 607 -21.47 0.64 36.61
N PHE A 608 -21.63 0.75 35.29
CA PHE A 608 -20.53 0.98 34.36
C PHE A 608 -20.87 2.13 33.41
N TYR A 609 -19.93 3.08 33.30
CA TYR A 609 -20.00 4.20 32.40
C TYR A 609 -18.70 4.29 31.61
N TYR A 610 -18.76 4.65 30.33
CA TYR A 610 -17.58 4.86 29.51
C TYR A 610 -17.81 5.90 28.42
N LEU A 611 -16.72 6.44 27.89
CA LEU A 611 -16.65 7.41 26.82
C LEU A 611 -15.35 7.17 26.06
N THR A 612 -15.45 6.95 24.76
CA THR A 612 -14.27 6.95 23.89
C THR A 612 -14.24 8.25 23.12
N LEU A 613 -13.16 9.02 23.22
CA LEU A 613 -12.93 10.19 22.40
C LEU A 613 -11.95 9.81 21.29
N SER A 614 -12.43 9.83 20.05
CA SER A 614 -11.62 9.49 18.89
C SER A 614 -11.23 10.72 18.07
N PRO A 615 -9.94 10.90 17.73
CA PRO A 615 -9.51 11.99 16.88
C PRO A 615 -10.01 11.77 15.44
N ASN A 616 -10.62 12.79 14.86
CA ASN A 616 -11.13 12.74 13.48
C ASN A 616 -10.80 14.02 12.72
N ASN A 617 -10.52 13.85 11.43
CA ASN A 617 -10.53 14.94 10.47
C ASN A 617 -11.97 15.29 10.12
N VAL A 618 -12.32 16.55 10.26
CA VAL A 618 -13.67 17.03 9.95
C VAL A 618 -13.59 18.19 8.97
N THR A 619 -14.39 18.13 7.90
CA THR A 619 -14.60 19.26 6.99
C THR A 619 -15.87 20.00 7.37
N ILE A 620 -15.72 21.25 7.79
CA ILE A 620 -16.81 22.15 8.15
C ILE A 620 -17.14 22.99 6.93
N VAL A 621 -18.36 22.85 6.41
CA VAL A 621 -18.88 23.65 5.31
C VAL A 621 -19.74 24.76 5.89
N VAL A 622 -19.41 26.01 5.61
CA VAL A 622 -20.11 27.19 6.09
C VAL A 622 -20.61 28.03 4.92
N LYS A 623 -21.88 28.40 4.96
CA LYS A 623 -22.46 29.43 4.13
C LYS A 623 -22.46 30.75 4.92
N PRO A 624 -21.67 31.77 4.53
CA PRO A 624 -21.61 33.04 5.23
C PRO A 624 -22.94 33.79 5.26
#